data_AF-R7HGH6-F1
#
_entry.id   AF-R7HGH6-F1
#
_cell.length_a   1.000
_cell.length_b   1.000
_cell.length_c   1.000
_cell.angle_alpha   90.00
_cell.angle_beta   90.00
_cell.angle_gamma   90.00
#
_symmetry.space_group_name_H-M   'P 1'
#
loop_
_entity.id
_entity.type
_entity.pdbx_description
1 polymer ?
#
loop_
_entity_poly.entity_id
_entity_poly.type
_entity_poly.pdbx_seq_one_letter_code
_entity_poly.pdbx_strand_id
1 'polypeptide(L)'
;MKKECNNKEFVFDTDDLKIERKNKMYLSNNEIKTLEKYNVNYNNYDSLSSLIFYLNEIEGDDDLEQLAIELSEFNYYNNQNK
;
A
#
# COMPACT_ATOMS: atom_id res chain seq x y z
N MET A 1 -48.35 -9.06 1.26
CA MET A 1 -47.01 -9.13 0.65
C MET A 1 -46.01 -8.49 1.59
N LYS A 2 -45.18 -9.29 2.28
CA LYS A 2 -44.07 -8.74 3.07
C LYS A 2 -42.95 -8.43 2.08
N LYS A 3 -42.50 -7.18 2.02
CA LYS A 3 -41.31 -6.81 1.26
C LYS A 3 -40.12 -7.33 2.06
N GLU A 4 -39.42 -8.31 1.52
CA GLU A 4 -38.12 -8.73 2.04
C GLU A 4 -37.12 -7.62 1.68
N CYS A 5 -36.74 -6.83 2.69
CA CYS A 5 -35.60 -5.95 2.57
C CYS A 5 -34.35 -6.82 2.58
N ASN A 6 -33.78 -7.06 1.41
CA ASN A 6 -32.46 -7.67 1.26
C ASN A 6 -31.43 -6.69 1.84
N ASN A 7 -31.05 -6.87 3.11
CA ASN A 7 -29.86 -6.24 3.67
C ASN A 7 -28.65 -6.88 2.96
N LYS A 8 -28.24 -6.30 1.84
CA LYS A 8 -26.95 -6.61 1.23
C LYS A 8 -25.90 -6.10 2.20
N GLU A 9 -25.24 -7.00 2.93
CA GLU A 9 -24.09 -6.66 3.76
C GLU A 9 -23.09 -5.88 2.90
N PHE A 10 -22.81 -4.64 3.31
CA PHE A 10 -21.80 -3.82 2.68
C PHE A 10 -20.46 -4.33 3.16
N VAL A 11 -19.84 -5.24 2.40
CA VAL A 11 -18.47 -5.68 2.67
C VAL A 11 -17.56 -4.53 2.31
N PHE A 12 -17.01 -3.85 3.33
CA PHE A 12 -16.01 -2.81 3.15
C PHE A 12 -14.67 -3.49 2.84
N ASP A 13 -14.14 -3.27 1.64
CA ASP A 13 -12.82 -3.79 1.28
C ASP A 13 -11.75 -2.99 2.04
N THR A 14 -11.09 -3.67 2.98
CA THR A 14 -10.03 -3.08 3.80
C THR A 14 -8.66 -3.19 3.16
N ASP A 15 -8.53 -3.90 2.03
CA ASP A 15 -7.22 -4.21 1.46
C ASP A 15 -6.49 -2.98 0.88
N ASP A 16 -7.23 -1.92 0.55
CA ASP A 16 -6.70 -0.63 0.09
C ASP A 16 -6.43 0.35 1.25
N LEU A 17 -6.85 0.04 2.48
CA LEU A 17 -6.57 0.90 3.63
C LEU A 17 -5.10 0.81 4.04
N LYS A 18 -4.39 1.94 3.97
CA LYS A 18 -3.05 2.05 4.55
C LYS A 18 -3.11 1.99 6.07
N ILE A 19 -2.45 0.98 6.64
CA ILE A 19 -2.29 0.84 8.09
C ILE A 19 -0.82 0.83 8.47
N GLU A 20 -0.52 1.24 9.70
CA GLU A 20 0.84 1.26 10.22
C GLU A 20 1.41 -0.15 10.29
N ARG A 21 2.61 -0.31 9.75
CA ARG A 21 3.43 -1.51 9.76
C ARG A 21 4.73 -1.24 10.54
N LYS A 22 5.63 -2.22 10.54
CA LYS A 22 6.96 -2.07 11.10
C LYS A 22 7.64 -0.79 10.58
N ASN A 23 8.43 -0.16 11.43
CA ASN A 23 9.20 1.05 11.10
C ASN A 23 8.33 2.26 10.68
N LYS A 24 7.10 2.35 11.21
CA LYS A 24 6.14 3.43 10.94
C LYS A 24 5.82 3.59 9.45
N MET A 25 5.93 2.51 8.68
CA MET A 25 5.54 2.48 7.27
C MET A 25 4.04 2.26 7.18
N TYR A 26 3.33 3.06 6.39
CA TYR A 26 1.89 2.88 6.19
C TYR A 26 1.66 2.24 4.83
N LEU A 27 1.27 0.97 4.84
CA LEU A 27 1.07 0.15 3.65
C LEU A 27 -0.28 -0.58 3.72
N SER A 28 -0.99 -0.60 2.60
CA SER A 28 -2.20 -1.39 2.40
C SER A 28 -1.86 -2.87 2.19
N ASN A 29 -2.85 -3.76 2.28
CA ASN A 29 -2.61 -5.17 2.01
C ASN A 29 -2.34 -5.40 0.52
N ASN A 30 -2.97 -4.63 -0.37
CA ASN A 30 -2.74 -4.74 -1.81
C ASN A 30 -1.32 -4.31 -2.18
N GLU A 31 -0.80 -3.26 -1.57
CA GLU A 31 0.61 -2.85 -1.75
C GLU A 31 1.58 -3.94 -1.28
N ILE A 32 1.29 -4.58 -0.13
CA ILE A 32 2.11 -5.70 0.35
C ILE A 32 2.05 -6.90 -0.61
N LYS A 33 0.87 -7.25 -1.15
CA LYS A 33 0.73 -8.32 -2.14
C LYS A 33 1.53 -8.02 -3.41
N THR A 34 1.54 -6.76 -3.87
CA THR A 34 2.38 -6.34 -5.00
C THR A 34 3.85 -6.55 -4.65
N LEU A 35 4.33 -6.07 -3.50
CA LEU A 35 5.72 -6.28 -3.09
C LEU A 35 6.09 -7.78 -3.00
N GLU A 36 5.22 -8.61 -2.43
CA GLU A 36 5.42 -10.06 -2.31
C GLU A 36 5.47 -10.78 -3.67
N LYS A 37 4.65 -10.37 -4.65
CA LYS A 37 4.70 -10.87 -6.04
C LYS A 37 6.10 -10.73 -6.65
N TYR A 38 6.83 -9.68 -6.25
CA TYR A 38 8.19 -9.38 -6.70
C TYR A 38 9.28 -9.82 -5.73
N ASN A 39 8.95 -10.62 -4.71
CA ASN A 39 9.87 -11.05 -3.65
C ASN A 39 10.50 -9.90 -2.85
N VAL A 40 9.83 -8.75 -2.79
CA VAL A 40 10.26 -7.59 -2.01
C VAL A 40 9.63 -7.68 -0.61
N ASN A 41 10.45 -7.97 0.41
CA ASN A 41 9.99 -7.93 1.79
C ASN A 41 10.19 -6.54 2.40
N TYR A 42 9.10 -5.79 2.59
CA TYR A 42 9.17 -4.43 3.15
C TYR A 42 9.80 -4.39 4.56
N ASN A 43 9.80 -5.48 5.32
CA ASN A 43 10.39 -5.53 6.66
C ASN A 43 11.91 -5.40 6.68
N ASN A 44 12.55 -5.53 5.51
CA ASN A 44 14.00 -5.38 5.33
C ASN A 44 14.44 -3.91 5.23
N TYR A 45 13.50 -2.96 5.20
CA TYR A 45 13.79 -1.54 5.06
C TYR A 45 13.48 -0.79 6.36
N ASP A 46 14.32 0.18 6.72
CA ASP A 46 14.17 0.95 7.97
C ASP A 46 13.17 2.10 7.85
N SER A 47 12.73 2.44 6.64
CA SER A 47 11.79 3.51 6.39
C SER A 47 11.06 3.34 5.05
N LEU A 48 9.93 4.04 4.90
CA LEU A 48 9.20 4.08 3.63
C LEU A 48 10.07 4.69 2.51
N SER A 49 10.89 5.69 2.82
CA SER A 49 11.83 6.29 1.87
C SER A 49 12.88 5.30 1.35
N SER A 50 13.41 4.43 2.22
CA SER A 50 14.37 3.41 1.83
C SER A 50 13.75 2.36 0.90
N LEU A 51 12.48 1.99 1.17
CA LEU A 51 11.72 1.10 0.29
C LEU A 51 11.46 1.76 -1.07
N ILE A 52 10.96 2.99 -1.11
CA ILE A 52 10.71 3.75 -2.35
C ILE A 52 11.98 3.83 -3.21
N PHE A 53 13.11 4.15 -2.58
CA PHE A 53 14.40 4.20 -3.29
C PHE A 53 14.73 2.86 -3.95
N TYR A 54 14.59 1.75 -3.24
CA TYR A 54 14.82 0.42 -3.81
C TYR A 54 13.87 0.11 -4.98
N LEU A 55 12.58 0.44 -4.85
CA LEU A 55 11.61 0.21 -5.91
C LEU A 55 11.94 0.99 -7.19
N ASN A 56 12.39 2.23 -7.07
CA ASN A 56 12.81 3.06 -8.21
C ASN A 56 14.05 2.54 -8.94
N GLU A 57 14.89 1.71 -8.30
CA GLU A 57 16.07 1.11 -8.92
C GLU A 57 15.74 -0.17 -9.72
N ILE A 58 14.52 -0.70 -9.58
CA ILE A 58 14.08 -1.86 -10.34
C ILE A 58 13.58 -1.37 -11.71
N GLU A 59 14.38 -1.60 -12.75
CA GLU A 59 14.01 -1.23 -14.12
C GLU A 59 13.06 -2.25 -14.76
N GLY A 60 12.04 -1.75 -15.48
CA GLY A 60 11.23 -2.55 -16.39
C GLY A 60 10.05 -3.28 -15.76
N ASP A 61 9.60 -2.87 -14.57
CA ASP A 61 8.37 -3.38 -13.96
C ASP A 61 7.37 -2.26 -13.64
N ASP A 62 6.33 -2.18 -14.48
CA ASP A 62 5.29 -1.14 -14.41
C ASP A 62 4.53 -1.16 -13.07
N ASP A 63 4.32 -2.35 -12.48
CA ASP A 63 3.59 -2.48 -11.20
C ASP A 63 4.40 -1.89 -10.03
N LEU A 64 5.72 -2.14 -10.00
CA LEU A 64 6.61 -1.60 -8.98
C LEU A 64 6.90 -0.11 -9.18
N GLU A 65 7.02 0.36 -10.42
CA GLU A 65 7.16 1.78 -10.73
C GLU A 65 5.93 2.57 -10.24
N GLN A 66 4.74 2.08 -10.60
CA GLN A 66 3.48 2.67 -10.15
C GLN A 66 3.38 2.69 -8.61
N LEU A 67 3.73 1.58 -7.96
CA LEU A 67 3.75 1.51 -6.51
C LEU A 67 4.74 2.53 -5.91
N ALA A 68 5.93 2.68 -6.49
CA ALA A 68 6.91 3.64 -6.01
C ALA A 68 6.40 5.09 -6.10
N ILE A 69 5.66 5.42 -7.16
CA ILE A 69 5.01 6.72 -7.34
C ILE A 69 3.96 6.95 -6.24
N GLU A 70 3.04 6.00 -6.04
CA GLU A 70 1.97 6.10 -5.03
C GLU A 70 2.52 6.26 -3.61
N LEU A 71 3.54 5.47 -3.27
CA LEU A 71 4.22 5.57 -1.98
C LEU A 71 4.95 6.91 -1.82
N SER A 72 5.53 7.45 -2.89
CA SER A 72 6.18 8.76 -2.88
C SER A 72 5.20 9.90 -2.63
N GLU A 73 4.06 9.88 -3.31
CA GLU A 73 2.98 10.87 -3.10
C GLU A 73 2.46 10.80 -1.66
N PHE A 74 2.15 9.61 -1.17
CA PHE A 74 1.69 9.42 0.21
C PHE A 74 2.73 9.94 1.22
N ASN A 75 4.01 9.59 1.04
CA ASN A 75 5.08 10.00 1.94
C ASN A 75 5.27 11.53 1.93
N TYR A 76 5.10 12.19 0.78
CA TYR A 76 5.14 13.64 0.69
C TYR A 76 4.04 14.28 1.55
N TYR A 77 2.77 13.91 1.34
CA TYR A 77 1.66 14.49 2.09
C TYR A 77 1.71 14.20 3.60
N ASN A 78 2.17 13.02 3.99
CA ASN A 78 2.25 12.64 5.41
C ASN A 78 3.38 13.38 6.17
N ASN A 79 4.44 13.81 5.47
CA ASN A 79 5.53 14.57 6.09
C ASN A 79 5.34 16.09 6.05
N GLN A 80 4.50 16.64 5.15
CA GLN A 80 4.17 18.07 5.11
C GLN A 80 3.19 18.50 6.23
N ASN A 81 2.50 17.55 6.87
CA ASN A 81 1.54 17.81 7.96
C ASN A 81 2.16 17.64 9.36
N LYS A 82 3.49 17.67 9.48
CA LYS A 82 4.23 17.55 10.75
C LYS A 82 4.81 18.87 11.24
#